data_AF-A0A8I1PR05-F1
#
_entry.id   AF-A0A8I1PR05-F1
#
_cell.length_a   1.000
_cell.length_b   1.000
_cell.length_c   1.000
_cell.angle_alpha   90.00
_cell.angle_beta   90.00
_cell.angle_gamma   90.00
#
_symmetry.space_group_name_H-M   'P 1'
#
loop_
_entity.id
_entity.type
_entity.pdbx_description
1 polymer ?
#
loop_
_entity_poly.entity_id
_entity_poly.type
_entity_poly.pdbx_seq_one_letter_code
_entity_poly.pdbx_strand_id
1 'polypeptide(L)'
;MKRFHVHVAVDDLETNIRFYSAVFGSPPTVEKPDYAKWMVEEPRLNFAISNRGAKTGLDHLGFQVDSEEELGELRRKVADAEISALDQPQTECCYARSDKYWITDPQGIAWETYHTLGAVEIYGTDMPKGAESAVERAACCAPKPNLINIIPKRSSCC
;
A
#
# COMPACT_ATOMS: atom_id res chain seq x y z
N MET A 1 -11.38 -13.20 2.09
CA MET A 1 -11.05 -12.77 3.48
C MET A 1 -9.95 -11.73 3.39
N LYS A 2 -10.02 -10.66 4.18
CA LYS A 2 -9.08 -9.53 4.05
C LYS A 2 -7.77 -9.82 4.79
N ARG A 3 -6.65 -9.31 4.27
CA ARG A 3 -5.32 -9.42 4.87
C ARG A 3 -4.78 -8.03 5.12
N PHE A 4 -4.31 -7.76 6.34
CA PHE A 4 -3.76 -6.45 6.66
C PHE A 4 -2.44 -6.26 5.93
N HIS A 5 -2.24 -5.10 5.31
CA HIS A 5 -1.07 -4.76 4.55
C HIS A 5 -0.27 -3.67 5.26
N VAL A 6 1.04 -3.86 5.35
CA VAL A 6 1.97 -2.86 5.89
C VAL A 6 3.19 -2.80 4.99
N HIS A 7 3.58 -1.59 4.62
CA HIS A 7 4.86 -1.34 3.96
C HIS A 7 5.74 -0.44 4.84
N VAL A 8 6.95 -0.89 5.12
CA VAL A 8 7.96 -0.12 5.85
C VAL A 8 9.15 0.20 4.93
N ALA A 9 9.50 1.48 4.83
CA ALA A 9 10.73 1.90 4.19
C ALA A 9 11.91 1.67 5.16
N VAL A 10 12.94 0.97 4.69
CA VAL A 10 14.12 0.60 5.47
C VAL A 10 15.41 1.11 4.83
N ASP A 11 16.45 1.30 5.63
CA ASP A 11 17.78 1.72 5.17
C ASP A 11 18.64 0.53 4.70
N ASP A 12 18.63 -0.55 5.47
CA ASP A 12 19.35 -1.80 5.19
C ASP A 12 18.36 -2.96 5.01
N LEU A 13 18.18 -3.39 3.77
CA LEU A 13 17.25 -4.46 3.45
C LEU A 13 17.67 -5.80 4.07
N GLU A 14 18.94 -6.16 4.03
CA GLU A 14 19.44 -7.47 4.48
C GLU A 14 19.30 -7.62 6.00
N THR A 15 19.65 -6.56 6.75
CA THR A 15 19.46 -6.51 8.20
C THR A 15 17.98 -6.61 8.58
N ASN A 16 17.10 -5.92 7.86
CA ASN A 16 15.67 -5.96 8.14
C ASN A 16 15.03 -7.29 7.72
N ILE A 17 15.48 -7.94 6.64
CA ILE A 17 15.04 -9.31 6.27
C ILE A 17 15.33 -10.28 7.40
N ARG A 18 16.54 -10.25 7.97
CA ARG A 18 16.88 -11.11 9.13
C ARG A 18 15.96 -10.85 10.32
N PHE A 19 15.76 -9.58 10.66
CA PHE A 19 14.91 -9.19 11.79
C PHE A 19 13.46 -9.66 11.61
N TYR A 20 12.81 -9.30 10.51
CA TYR A 20 11.40 -9.64 10.30
C TYR A 20 11.19 -11.13 10.09
N SER A 21 12.13 -11.84 9.47
CA SER A 21 12.03 -13.30 9.35
C SER A 21 12.08 -13.99 10.71
N ALA A 22 12.86 -13.46 11.67
CA ALA A 22 12.87 -13.96 13.04
C ALA A 22 11.56 -13.64 13.77
N VAL A 23 11.01 -12.43 13.59
CA VAL A 23 9.72 -12.02 14.19
C VAL A 23 8.56 -12.86 13.67
N PHE A 24 8.52 -13.12 12.35
CA PHE A 24 7.45 -13.89 11.71
C PHE A 24 7.68 -15.40 11.73
N GLY A 25 8.86 -15.86 12.16
CA GLY A 25 9.24 -17.27 12.15
C GLY A 25 9.29 -17.90 10.76
N SER A 26 9.43 -17.10 9.70
CA SER A 26 9.47 -17.57 8.31
C SER A 26 10.29 -16.63 7.41
N PRO A 27 10.94 -17.15 6.35
CA PRO A 27 11.60 -16.32 5.35
C PRO A 27 10.57 -15.54 4.51
N PRO A 28 11.00 -14.49 3.79
CA PRO A 28 10.12 -13.77 2.88
C PRO A 28 9.59 -14.68 1.77
N THR A 29 8.31 -14.51 1.44
CA THR A 29 7.64 -15.16 0.31
C THR A 29 8.07 -14.58 -1.04
N VAL A 30 8.53 -13.32 -1.05
CA VAL A 30 9.14 -12.67 -2.20
C VAL A 30 10.37 -11.93 -1.72
N GLU A 31 11.49 -12.16 -2.38
CA GLU A 31 12.75 -11.46 -2.10
C GLU A 31 13.35 -10.95 -3.42
N LYS A 32 13.75 -9.68 -3.40
CA LYS A 32 14.34 -8.93 -4.52
C LYS A 32 15.46 -8.04 -3.94
N PRO A 33 16.39 -7.54 -4.79
CA PRO A 33 17.52 -6.74 -4.31
C PRO A 33 17.13 -5.48 -3.50
N ASP A 34 15.93 -4.96 -3.71
CA ASP A 34 15.42 -3.72 -3.10
C ASP A 34 14.06 -3.89 -2.40
N TYR A 35 13.57 -5.12 -2.25
CA TYR A 35 12.22 -5.41 -1.75
C TYR A 35 12.13 -6.81 -1.15
N ALA A 36 11.42 -6.92 -0.02
CA ALA A 36 11.04 -8.22 0.55
C ALA A 36 9.60 -8.19 1.06
N LYS A 37 8.90 -9.33 0.95
CA LYS A 37 7.51 -9.49 1.38
C LYS A 37 7.25 -10.81 2.08
N TRP A 38 6.49 -10.77 3.17
CA TRP A 38 5.98 -11.93 3.90
C TRP A 38 4.45 -12.02 3.78
N MET A 39 3.96 -13.24 3.62
CA MET A 39 2.53 -13.58 3.74
C MET A 39 2.39 -14.47 4.97
N VAL A 40 1.97 -13.90 6.10
CA VAL A 40 1.82 -14.62 7.38
C VAL A 40 0.34 -14.98 7.55
N GLU A 41 0.01 -16.24 7.85
CA GLU A 41 -1.40 -16.66 7.95
C GLU A 41 -2.03 -16.36 9.30
N GLU A 42 -1.28 -16.41 10.40
CA GLU A 42 -1.80 -16.17 11.74
C GLU A 42 -0.89 -15.22 12.54
N PRO A 43 -1.25 -13.93 12.67
CA PRO A 43 -2.40 -13.26 12.05
C PRO A 43 -2.23 -13.06 10.53
N ARG A 44 -3.34 -12.90 9.78
CA ARG A 44 -3.31 -12.65 8.33
C ARG A 44 -2.69 -11.29 8.00
N LEU A 45 -1.40 -11.32 7.70
CA LEU A 45 -0.57 -10.16 7.39
C LEU A 45 0.11 -10.32 6.02
N ASN A 46 0.11 -9.24 5.25
CA ASN A 46 1.00 -8.99 4.12
C ASN A 46 1.96 -7.90 4.57
N PHE A 47 3.23 -8.24 4.80
CA PHE A 47 4.22 -7.31 5.28
C PHE A 47 5.29 -7.11 4.23
N ALA A 48 5.56 -5.87 3.86
CA ALA A 48 6.55 -5.52 2.85
C ALA A 48 7.57 -4.53 3.41
N ILE A 49 8.81 -4.67 2.96
CA ILE A 49 9.87 -3.70 3.19
C ILE A 49 10.60 -3.37 1.89
N SER A 50 11.12 -2.15 1.79
CA SER A 50 11.99 -1.76 0.68
C SER A 50 12.93 -0.61 1.06
N ASN A 51 14.05 -0.49 0.34
CA ASN A 51 15.06 0.54 0.56
C ASN A 51 15.15 1.57 -0.59
N ARG A 52 14.00 1.95 -1.16
CA ARG A 52 13.92 2.73 -2.42
C ARG A 52 13.78 4.25 -2.25
N GLY A 53 14.49 4.83 -1.29
CA GLY A 53 14.61 6.29 -1.17
C GLY A 53 13.43 7.01 -0.51
N ALA A 54 12.42 6.29 -0.03
CA ALA A 54 11.45 6.84 0.92
C ALA A 54 12.13 7.08 2.29
N LYS A 55 11.59 8.02 3.08
CA LYS A 55 12.05 8.24 4.46
C LYS A 55 11.83 6.96 5.26
N THR A 56 12.84 6.53 6.00
CA THR A 56 12.75 5.32 6.83
C THR A 56 11.58 5.40 7.83
N GLY A 57 10.90 4.27 8.02
CA GLY A 57 9.70 4.16 8.84
C GLY A 57 8.47 3.70 8.05
N LEU A 58 7.29 3.93 8.62
CA LEU A 58 6.03 3.57 7.98
C LEU A 58 5.86 4.32 6.66
N ASP A 59 5.74 3.57 5.55
CA ASP A 59 5.49 4.12 4.22
C ASP A 59 3.97 4.22 3.98
N HIS A 60 3.25 3.08 4.10
CA HIS A 60 1.80 3.04 4.02
C HIS A 60 1.20 1.80 4.70
N LEU A 61 -0.11 1.85 4.92
CA LEU A 61 -0.93 0.77 5.45
C LEU A 61 -1.92 0.29 4.39
N GLY A 62 -2.68 -0.76 4.67
CA GLY A 62 -3.68 -1.21 3.70
C GLY A 62 -4.41 -2.49 4.00
N PHE A 63 -5.21 -2.90 3.02
CA PHE A 63 -5.82 -4.22 2.95
C PHE A 63 -5.63 -4.83 1.57
N GLN A 64 -5.07 -6.04 1.56
CA GLN A 64 -5.18 -6.93 0.41
C GLN A 64 -6.50 -7.70 0.53
N VAL A 65 -7.28 -7.73 -0.55
CA VAL A 65 -8.52 -8.50 -0.67
C VAL A 65 -8.37 -9.62 -1.70
N ASP A 66 -9.25 -10.62 -1.60
CA ASP A 66 -9.16 -11.82 -2.43
C ASP A 66 -10.02 -11.74 -3.71
N SER A 67 -10.85 -10.70 -3.86
CA SER A 67 -11.72 -10.54 -5.04
C SER A 67 -12.07 -9.09 -5.36
N GLU A 68 -12.54 -8.86 -6.59
CA GLU A 68 -13.04 -7.57 -7.05
C GLU A 68 -14.30 -7.14 -6.27
N GLU A 69 -15.15 -8.09 -5.91
CA GLU A 69 -16.36 -7.81 -5.11
C GLU A 69 -15.99 -7.29 -3.72
N GLU A 70 -15.02 -7.91 -3.04
CA GLU A 70 -14.52 -7.42 -1.75
C GLU A 70 -13.89 -6.02 -1.88
N LEU A 71 -13.18 -5.74 -2.98
CA LEU A 71 -12.60 -4.43 -3.27
C LEU A 71 -13.70 -3.38 -3.47
N GLY A 72 -14.71 -3.71 -4.27
CA GLY A 72 -15.87 -2.85 -4.54
C GLY A 72 -16.69 -2.56 -3.29
N GLU A 73 -16.84 -3.54 -2.39
CA GLU A 73 -17.49 -3.35 -1.09
C GLU A 73 -16.77 -2.31 -0.22
N LEU A 74 -15.44 -2.44 -0.07
CA LEU A 74 -14.66 -1.50 0.73
C LEU A 74 -14.66 -0.10 0.11
N ARG A 75 -14.56 -0.03 -1.22
CA ARG A 75 -14.66 1.21 -1.98
C ARG A 75 -15.98 1.94 -1.76
N ARG A 76 -17.11 1.22 -1.78
CA ARG A 76 -18.42 1.81 -1.47
C ARG A 76 -18.46 2.40 -0.06
N LYS A 77 -17.94 1.68 0.94
CA LYS A 77 -17.88 2.21 2.32
C LYS A 77 -17.08 3.51 2.42
N VAL A 78 -15.97 3.61 1.70
CA VAL A 78 -15.15 4.84 1.63
C VAL A 78 -15.94 5.98 0.98
N ALA A 79 -16.63 5.71 -0.13
CA ALA A 79 -17.46 6.69 -0.83
C ALA A 79 -18.67 7.15 0.01
N ASP A 80 -19.37 6.22 0.66
CA ASP A 80 -20.51 6.49 1.55
C ASP A 80 -20.11 7.34 2.76
N ALA A 81 -18.85 7.21 3.20
CA ALA A 81 -18.25 8.03 4.24
C ALA A 81 -17.71 9.39 3.73
N GLU A 82 -17.92 9.73 2.46
CA GLU A 82 -17.45 10.97 1.82
C GLU A 82 -15.91 11.14 1.91
N ILE A 83 -15.16 10.03 1.98
CA ILE A 83 -13.70 10.03 2.00
C ILE A 83 -13.19 10.08 0.56
N SER A 84 -12.33 11.06 0.26
CA SER A 84 -11.71 11.16 -1.06
C SER A 84 -10.73 10.02 -1.29
N ALA A 85 -10.87 9.36 -2.45
CA ALA A 85 -10.03 8.25 -2.86
C ALA A 85 -9.37 8.53 -4.22
N LEU A 86 -8.16 8.02 -4.40
CA LEU A 86 -7.46 8.03 -5.68
C LEU A 86 -7.46 6.62 -6.28
N ASP A 87 -8.00 6.50 -7.48
CA ASP A 87 -8.15 5.22 -8.16
C ASP A 87 -7.02 4.89 -9.10
N GLN A 88 -6.63 3.62 -9.07
CA GLN A 88 -5.55 3.07 -9.88
C GLN A 88 -5.95 1.67 -10.36
N PRO A 89 -6.88 1.56 -11.33
CA PRO A 89 -7.21 0.29 -11.94
C PRO A 89 -6.02 -0.25 -12.74
N GLN A 90 -5.90 -1.58 -12.82
CA GLN A 90 -4.92 -2.34 -13.62
C GLN A 90 -3.47 -1.86 -13.47
N THR A 91 -3.09 -1.43 -12.28
CA THR A 91 -1.78 -0.83 -12.04
C THR A 91 -0.74 -1.89 -11.75
N GLU A 92 0.39 -1.81 -12.47
CA GLU A 92 1.58 -2.63 -12.23
C GLU A 92 2.55 -1.87 -11.33
N CYS A 93 2.67 -2.30 -10.08
CA CYS A 93 3.62 -1.72 -9.12
C CYS A 93 4.11 -2.81 -8.16
N CYS A 94 5.37 -2.72 -7.73
CA CYS A 94 5.98 -3.65 -6.78
C CYS A 94 5.86 -5.13 -7.18
N TYR A 95 6.15 -5.45 -8.45
CA TYR A 95 6.10 -6.82 -9.00
C TYR A 95 4.72 -7.47 -9.00
N ALA A 96 3.64 -6.68 -8.90
CA ALA A 96 2.28 -7.17 -9.01
C ALA A 96 1.43 -6.27 -9.92
N ARG A 97 0.52 -6.89 -10.67
CA ARG A 97 -0.60 -6.20 -11.31
C ARG A 97 -1.80 -6.27 -10.40
N SER A 98 -2.40 -5.12 -10.07
CA SER A 98 -3.52 -5.06 -9.14
C SER A 98 -4.53 -3.98 -9.53
N ASP A 99 -5.78 -4.19 -9.16
CA ASP A 99 -6.73 -3.09 -9.02
C ASP A 99 -6.62 -2.53 -7.61
N LYS A 100 -6.48 -1.20 -7.50
CA LYS A 100 -6.30 -0.56 -6.19
C LYS A 100 -6.95 0.82 -6.12
N TYR A 101 -7.18 1.26 -4.89
CA TYR A 101 -7.44 2.66 -4.58
C TYR A 101 -6.65 3.08 -3.34
N TRP A 102 -6.38 4.37 -3.24
CA TRP A 102 -5.67 4.98 -2.13
C TRP A 102 -6.57 5.96 -1.39
N ILE A 103 -6.48 5.96 -0.06
CA ILE A 103 -6.99 7.03 0.79
C ILE A 103 -5.87 7.56 1.66
N THR A 104 -6.07 8.74 2.25
CA THR A 104 -5.15 9.30 3.26
C THR A 104 -5.93 9.50 4.54
N ASP A 105 -5.40 8.99 5.65
CA ASP A 105 -6.04 9.13 6.95
C ASP A 105 -5.83 10.54 7.55
N PRO A 106 -6.49 10.88 8.67
CA PRO A 106 -6.34 12.19 9.29
C PRO A 106 -4.94 12.49 9.85
N GLN A 107 -4.06 11.48 9.97
CA GLN A 107 -2.67 11.63 10.38
C GLN A 107 -1.73 11.82 9.17
N GLY A 108 -2.26 11.75 7.95
CA GLY A 108 -1.47 11.85 6.72
C GLY A 108 -0.82 10.53 6.31
N ILE A 109 -1.22 9.39 6.87
CA ILE A 109 -0.73 8.08 6.44
C ILE A 109 -1.52 7.65 5.21
N ALA A 110 -0.82 7.20 4.18
CA ALA A 110 -1.44 6.63 2.99
C ALA A 110 -1.95 5.21 3.29
N TRP A 111 -3.13 4.89 2.77
CA TRP A 111 -3.75 3.58 2.88
C TRP A 111 -4.06 3.03 1.48
N GLU A 112 -3.51 1.86 1.17
CA GLU A 112 -3.71 1.12 -0.08
C GLU A 112 -4.73 -0.01 0.14
N THR A 113 -5.80 -0.05 -0.64
CA THR A 113 -6.65 -1.25 -0.70
C THR A 113 -6.63 -1.81 -2.10
N TYR A 114 -6.29 -3.10 -2.23
CA TYR A 114 -6.03 -3.70 -3.53
C TYR A 114 -6.40 -5.17 -3.64
N HIS A 115 -6.67 -5.58 -4.87
CA HIS A 115 -6.83 -6.97 -5.30
C HIS A 115 -5.72 -7.29 -6.31
N THR A 116 -4.87 -8.28 -6.00
CA THR A 116 -3.78 -8.69 -6.88
C THR A 116 -4.28 -9.61 -7.99
N LEU A 117 -4.09 -9.20 -9.23
CA LEU A 117 -4.47 -9.91 -10.45
C LEU A 117 -3.36 -10.81 -11.00
N GLY A 118 -2.12 -10.64 -10.53
CA GLY A 118 -0.97 -11.46 -10.94
C GLY A 118 0.37 -10.85 -10.54
N ALA A 119 1.44 -11.64 -10.66
CA ALA A 119 2.82 -11.15 -10.51
C ALA A 119 3.34 -10.59 -11.84
N VAL A 120 4.20 -9.57 -11.78
CA VAL A 120 4.94 -9.03 -12.91
C VAL A 120 6.43 -9.00 -12.58
N GLU A 121 7.30 -9.17 -13.59
CA GLU A 121 8.76 -9.19 -13.36
C GLU A 121 9.37 -7.81 -13.17
N ILE A 122 8.61 -6.75 -13.47
CA ILE A 122 9.06 -5.36 -13.47
C ILE A 122 8.61 -4.66 -12.18
N TYR A 123 9.53 -3.93 -11.54
CA TYR A 123 9.18 -3.00 -10.49
C TYR A 123 8.59 -1.75 -11.14
N GLY A 124 7.31 -1.45 -10.89
CA GLY A 124 6.56 -0.35 -11.53
C GLY A 124 7.35 0.95 -11.67
N THR A 125 7.89 1.18 -12.87
CA THR A 125 8.46 2.47 -13.32
C THR A 125 8.12 2.83 -14.77
N ASP A 126 7.35 2.03 -15.51
CA ASP A 126 6.94 2.39 -16.87
C ASP A 126 5.58 3.12 -16.88
N MET A 127 5.52 4.23 -16.15
CA MET A 127 4.52 5.26 -16.42
C MET A 127 4.85 5.87 -17.81
N PRO A 128 3.86 6.15 -18.69
CA PRO A 128 4.11 6.83 -19.94
C PRO A 128 4.88 8.13 -19.70
N LYS A 129 6.00 8.31 -20.41
CA LYS A 129 6.80 9.54 -20.39
C LYS A 129 5.91 10.74 -20.73
N GLY A 130 5.51 11.51 -19.73
CA GLY A 130 4.61 12.65 -19.90
C GLY A 130 4.15 13.31 -18.60
N ALA A 131 4.23 12.64 -17.45
CA ALA A 131 3.91 13.22 -16.15
C ALA A 131 5.18 13.48 -15.32
N GLU A 132 6.09 14.31 -15.84
CA GLU A 132 7.17 14.87 -15.03
C GLU A 132 6.63 16.03 -14.19
N SER A 133 6.26 15.75 -12.94
CA SER A 133 6.30 16.75 -11.88
C SER A 133 6.71 16.10 -10.56
N ALA A 134 7.98 16.30 -10.19
CA ALA A 134 8.56 16.23 -8.84
C ALA A 134 7.85 15.33 -7.78
N VAL A 135 7.60 14.07 -8.13
CA VAL A 135 7.18 13.05 -7.16
C VAL A 135 8.45 12.54 -6.49
N GLU A 136 8.76 13.03 -5.30
CA GLU A 136 9.61 12.29 -4.36
C GLU A 136 8.98 10.89 -4.23
N ARG A 137 9.73 9.89 -4.71
CA ARG A 137 9.21 8.55 -4.97
C ARG A 137 8.97 7.84 -3.64
N ALA A 138 7.71 7.65 -3.26
CA ALA A 138 7.36 6.59 -2.32
C ALA A 138 7.73 5.24 -2.95
N ALA A 139 8.16 4.29 -2.14
CA ALA A 139 8.74 3.07 -2.68
C ALA A 139 7.73 2.25 -3.50
N CYS A 140 6.45 2.19 -3.12
CA CYS A 140 5.40 1.46 -3.85
C CYS A 140 4.38 2.36 -4.57
N CYS A 141 4.86 3.32 -5.36
CA CYS A 141 4.00 4.17 -6.20
C CYS A 141 2.91 4.93 -5.42
N ALA A 142 3.04 5.02 -4.08
CA ALA A 142 2.05 5.64 -3.22
C ALA A 142 1.96 7.14 -3.57
N PRO A 143 0.75 7.69 -3.67
CA PRO A 143 0.58 9.12 -3.88
C PRO A 143 1.13 9.89 -2.67
N LYS A 144 1.59 11.12 -2.89
CA LYS A 144 1.87 12.02 -1.76
C LYS A 144 0.60 12.15 -0.91
N PRO A 145 0.68 11.99 0.43
CA PRO A 145 -0.48 12.16 1.28
C PRO A 145 -0.96 13.60 1.14
N ASN A 146 -2.14 13.77 0.53
CA ASN A 146 -2.87 15.02 0.60
C ASN A 146 -3.62 14.99 1.93
N LEU A 147 -3.28 15.89 2.85
CA LEU A 147 -4.04 16.09 4.07
C LEU A 147 -5.47 16.51 3.70
N ILE A 148 -6.39 15.54 3.67
CA ILE A 148 -7.81 15.82 3.48
C ILE A 148 -8.31 16.32 4.83
N ASN A 149 -8.65 17.61 4.90
CA ASN A 149 -9.43 18.15 6.01
C ASN A 149 -10.81 17.47 5.99
N ILE A 150 -10.98 16.43 6.80
CA ILE A 150 -12.31 15.90 7.12
C ILE A 150 -13.02 17.01 7.89
N ILE A 151 -13.89 17.76 7.23
CA ILE A 151 -14.77 18.71 7.90
C ILE A 151 -15.87 17.87 8.57
N PRO A 152 -15.91 17.75 9.91
CA PRO A 152 -17.00 17.03 10.56
C PRO A 152 -18.31 17.75 10.25
N LYS A 153 -19.33 17.00 9.76
CA LYS A 153 -20.70 17.51 9.66
C LYS A 153 -21.08 18.04 11.04
N ARG A 154 -21.41 19.34 11.13
CA ARG A 154 -22.04 19.90 12.32
C ARG A 154 -23.34 19.13 12.54
N SER A 155 -23.41 18.33 13.59
CA SER A 155 -24.66 17.81 14.09
C SER A 155 -25.55 19.01 14.44
N SER A 156 -26.60 19.24 13.66
CA SER A 156 -27.67 20.14 14.08
C SER A 156 -28.36 19.47 15.26
N CYS A 157 -27.98 19.84 16.48
CA CYS A 157 -28.85 19.60 17.62
C CYS A 157 -30.01 20.60 17.56
N CYS A 158 -31.23 20.06 17.63
CA CYS A 158 -32.47 20.79 17.85
C CYS A 158 -32.50 21.47 19.22
#